data_AF-A0A6N2XDU6-F1
#
_entry.id   AF-A0A6N2XDU6-F1
#
_cell.length_a   1.000
_cell.length_b   1.000
_cell.length_c   1.000
_cell.angle_alpha   90.00
_cell.angle_beta   90.00
_cell.angle_gamma   90.00
#
_symmetry.space_group_name_H-M   'P 1'
#
loop_
_entity.id
_entity.type
_entity.pdbx_description
1 polymer ?
#
loop_
_entity_poly.entity_id
_entity_poly.type
_entity_poly.pdbx_seq_one_letter_code
_entity_poly.pdbx_strand_id
1 'polypeptide(L)'
;MLFCYSVRNVENSCFLIDNLLQITYRNNIFRLTDFYTLFYYKFIENNNTKDDRWWSNNMSSRSVSAWMGLSFELVCLNHHKQIKGALGIAGVGTAISTWRSTADPEKGIPGFQIDLIIERADRIIHLCEMKFSTDQYGITDSYEKKLRERMGLFRMATKNKKSLVITFVTTYGVVGGKHKSIVHSEVTMDDLFQA
;
A
#
# COMPACT_ATOMS: atom_id res chain seq x y z
N MET A 1 -5.14 -22.08 -0.75
CA MET A 1 -6.34 -21.37 -1.28
C MET A 1 -5.85 -20.03 -1.82
N LEU A 2 -5.80 -19.85 -3.14
CA LEU A 2 -5.35 -18.60 -3.77
C LEU A 2 -6.44 -17.54 -3.57
N PHE A 3 -6.21 -16.56 -2.69
CA PHE A 3 -7.04 -15.36 -2.63
C PHE A 3 -6.57 -14.36 -3.69
N CYS A 4 -7.17 -14.43 -4.87
CA CYS A 4 -6.98 -13.48 -5.95
C CYS A 4 -7.91 -12.27 -5.78
N TYR A 5 -7.36 -11.09 -5.52
CA TYR A 5 -8.09 -9.83 -5.66
C TYR A 5 -8.11 -9.42 -7.14
N SER A 6 -9.29 -9.22 -7.72
CA SER A 6 -9.46 -8.71 -9.10
C SER A 6 -9.32 -7.19 -9.08
N VAL A 7 -8.30 -6.65 -9.75
CA VAL A 7 -8.21 -5.23 -10.08
C VAL A 7 -8.78 -5.03 -11.49
N ARG A 8 -9.99 -4.45 -11.60
CA ARG A 8 -10.60 -4.09 -12.89
C ARG A 8 -10.28 -2.63 -13.24
N ASN A 9 -9.30 -2.41 -14.12
CA ASN A 9 -9.38 -1.44 -15.24
C ASN A 9 -8.02 -1.31 -15.99
N VAL A 10 -8.08 -1.71 -17.26
CA VAL A 10 -7.52 -1.13 -18.51
C VAL A 10 -6.00 -1.04 -18.75
N GLU A 11 -5.61 -1.89 -19.71
CA GLU A 11 -4.65 -1.77 -20.83
C GLU A 11 -3.14 -1.69 -20.62
N ASN A 12 -2.49 -2.69 -21.22
CA ASN A 12 -1.15 -2.71 -21.78
C ASN A 12 -0.05 -2.10 -20.92
N SER A 13 0.59 -2.95 -20.13
CA SER A 13 2.05 -3.08 -20.21
C SER A 13 2.54 -4.30 -19.42
N CYS A 14 3.30 -5.14 -20.11
CA CYS A 14 4.16 -6.13 -19.50
C CYS A 14 5.29 -5.35 -18.79
N PHE A 15 5.40 -5.43 -17.47
CA PHE A 15 6.60 -4.97 -16.75
C PHE A 15 7.05 -5.99 -15.72
N LEU A 16 8.14 -6.65 -16.08
CA LEU A 16 9.08 -7.19 -15.13
C LEU A 16 9.58 -6.06 -14.21
N ILE A 17 9.72 -6.42 -12.94
CA ILE A 17 10.43 -5.74 -11.84
C ILE A 17 9.67 -4.58 -11.16
N ASP A 18 8.84 -4.90 -10.16
CA ASP A 18 9.31 -4.83 -8.76
C ASP A 18 8.38 -5.62 -7.82
N ASN A 19 8.84 -6.84 -7.49
CA ASN A 19 8.43 -7.77 -6.45
C ASN A 19 6.93 -8.15 -6.27
N LEU A 20 6.71 -9.47 -6.36
CA LEU A 20 5.52 -10.29 -6.02
C LEU A 20 4.65 -10.67 -7.23
N LEU A 21 5.11 -11.71 -7.93
CA LEU A 21 4.37 -12.65 -8.80
C LEU A 21 2.98 -12.15 -9.22
N GLN A 22 2.99 -11.25 -10.21
CA GLN A 22 1.78 -10.82 -10.89
C GLN A 22 1.60 -11.64 -12.16
N ILE A 23 0.41 -12.19 -12.34
CA ILE A 23 0.07 -12.96 -13.54
C ILE A 23 -1.07 -12.25 -14.23
N THR A 24 -0.92 -12.00 -15.52
CA THR A 24 -2.00 -11.45 -16.34
C THR A 24 -2.77 -12.60 -16.99
N TYR A 25 -4.08 -12.65 -16.77
CA TYR A 25 -4.95 -13.61 -17.45
C TYR A 25 -6.29 -12.96 -17.82
N ARG A 26 -6.67 -13.04 -19.10
CA ARG A 26 -7.89 -12.44 -19.67
C ARG A 26 -8.08 -10.96 -19.23
N ASN A 27 -7.08 -10.12 -19.48
CA ASN A 27 -7.07 -8.69 -19.10
C ASN A 27 -7.25 -8.40 -17.60
N ASN A 28 -7.08 -9.39 -16.73
CA ASN A 28 -7.04 -9.21 -15.28
C ASN A 28 -5.61 -9.42 -14.79
N ILE A 29 -5.21 -8.59 -13.83
CA ILE A 29 -3.95 -8.75 -13.10
C ILE A 29 -4.26 -9.47 -11.80
N PHE A 30 -3.57 -10.59 -11.57
CA PHE A 30 -3.64 -11.37 -10.34
C PHE A 30 -2.34 -11.17 -9.57
N ARG A 31 -2.43 -10.97 -8.25
CA ARG A 31 -1.29 -10.84 -7.35
C ARG A 31 -1.28 -12.00 -6.36
N LEU A 32 -0.13 -12.63 -6.18
CA LEU A 32 0.06 -13.59 -5.09
C LEU A 32 0.07 -12.87 -3.73
N THR A 33 -0.70 -13.38 -2.78
CA THR A 33 -0.92 -12.77 -1.46
C THR A 33 -0.47 -13.66 -0.29
N ASP A 34 0.00 -14.87 -0.57
CA ASP A 34 0.46 -15.80 0.47
C ASP A 34 1.85 -15.41 1.00
N PHE A 35 1.93 -15.05 2.28
CA PHE A 35 3.15 -14.52 2.89
C PHE A 35 4.35 -15.46 2.77
N TYR A 36 4.16 -16.76 3.01
CA TYR A 36 5.26 -17.73 2.97
C TYR A 36 5.75 -17.96 1.55
N THR A 37 4.85 -18.13 0.58
CA THR A 37 5.21 -18.32 -0.83
C THR A 37 6.00 -17.12 -1.35
N LEU A 38 5.58 -15.91 -1.00
CA LEU A 38 6.29 -14.68 -1.35
C LEU A 38 7.69 -14.60 -0.73
N PHE A 39 7.82 -14.98 0.54
CA PHE A 39 9.10 -15.10 1.23
C PHE A 39 10.01 -16.15 0.56
N TYR A 40 9.46 -17.31 0.25
CA TYR A 40 10.16 -18.44 -0.36
C TYR A 40 10.79 -18.04 -1.70
N TYR A 41 9.99 -17.47 -2.61
CA TYR A 41 10.51 -17.05 -3.91
C TYR A 41 11.55 -15.93 -3.79
N LYS A 42 11.41 -15.05 -2.79
CA LYS A 42 12.32 -13.92 -2.59
C LYS A 42 13.66 -14.33 -1.99
N PHE A 43 13.67 -15.23 -1.00
CA PHE A 43 14.84 -15.48 -0.15
C PHE A 43 15.28 -16.95 -0.06
N ILE A 44 14.46 -17.90 -0.49
CA ILE A 44 14.79 -19.33 -0.42
C ILE A 44 15.13 -19.89 -1.81
N GLU A 45 14.23 -19.77 -2.79
CA GLU A 45 14.35 -20.46 -4.09
C GLU A 45 15.70 -20.21 -4.78
N ASN A 46 16.14 -18.95 -4.82
CA ASN A 46 17.35 -18.54 -5.53
C ASN A 46 18.56 -18.35 -4.60
N ASN A 47 18.45 -18.72 -3.32
CA ASN A 47 19.50 -18.50 -2.34
C ASN A 47 20.43 -19.72 -2.21
N ASN A 48 21.51 -19.69 -2.99
CA ASN A 48 22.55 -20.73 -2.98
C ASN A 48 23.72 -20.44 -2.02
N THR A 49 23.58 -19.48 -1.10
CA THR A 49 24.70 -19.00 -0.26
C THR A 49 25.22 -20.02 0.74
N LYS A 50 24.46 -21.10 1.03
CA LYS A 50 24.77 -22.11 2.07
C LYS A 50 25.12 -21.51 3.45
N ASP A 51 24.70 -20.27 3.70
CA ASP A 51 24.91 -19.58 4.97
C ASP A 51 23.70 -19.87 5.88
N ASP A 52 23.89 -20.73 6.88
CA ASP A 52 22.86 -21.06 7.88
C ASP A 52 22.42 -19.83 8.69
N ARG A 53 23.20 -18.75 8.69
CA ARG A 53 22.92 -17.48 9.38
C ARG A 53 22.55 -16.35 8.41
N TRP A 54 22.25 -16.68 7.14
CA TRP A 54 21.98 -15.70 6.10
C TRP A 54 20.94 -14.66 6.53
N TRP A 55 19.84 -15.11 7.15
CA TRP A 55 18.76 -14.22 7.57
C TRP A 55 19.23 -13.18 8.59
N SER A 56 19.84 -13.62 9.70
CA SER A 56 20.36 -12.73 10.74
C SER A 56 21.41 -11.76 10.19
N ASN A 57 22.29 -12.25 9.30
CA ASN A 57 23.33 -11.43 8.68
C ASN A 57 22.78 -10.37 7.71
N ASN A 58 21.57 -10.58 7.17
CA ASN A 58 20.98 -9.72 6.14
C ASN A 58 19.76 -8.91 6.63
N MET A 59 19.45 -8.90 7.93
CA MET A 59 18.29 -8.17 8.48
C MET A 59 18.28 -6.68 8.12
N SER A 60 19.46 -6.04 8.07
CA SER A 60 19.62 -4.63 7.70
C SER A 60 19.76 -4.41 6.19
N SER A 61 19.70 -5.47 5.37
CA SER A 61 19.83 -5.36 3.93
C SER A 61 18.66 -4.60 3.31
N ARG A 62 18.93 -3.91 2.19
CA ARG A 62 17.88 -3.25 1.40
C ARG A 62 16.82 -4.22 0.88
N SER A 63 17.22 -5.46 0.57
CA SER A 63 16.31 -6.51 0.08
C SER A 63 15.29 -6.90 1.14
N VAL A 64 15.75 -7.14 2.39
CA VAL A 64 14.87 -7.43 3.53
C VAL A 64 14.01 -6.22 3.87
N SER A 65 14.58 -5.01 3.87
CA SER A 65 13.82 -3.77 4.12
C SER A 65 12.68 -3.55 3.11
N ALA A 66 12.94 -3.77 1.81
CA ALA A 66 11.92 -3.68 0.78
C ALA A 66 10.83 -4.76 0.95
N TRP A 67 11.22 -6.00 1.29
CA TRP A 67 10.26 -7.07 1.56
C TRP A 67 9.39 -6.80 2.79
N MET A 68 9.94 -6.22 3.87
CA MET A 68 9.16 -5.84 5.05
C MET A 68 8.08 -4.82 4.71
N GLY A 69 8.42 -3.81 3.90
CA GLY A 69 7.45 -2.82 3.42
C GLY A 69 6.31 -3.46 2.62
N LEU A 70 6.65 -4.30 1.62
CA LEU A 70 5.66 -4.99 0.80
C LEU A 70 4.81 -6.00 1.58
N SER A 71 5.40 -6.68 2.56
CA SER A 71 4.69 -7.61 3.43
C SER A 71 3.74 -6.86 4.35
N PHE A 72 4.15 -5.71 4.88
CA PHE A 72 3.29 -4.88 5.69
C PHE A 72 2.07 -4.34 4.91
N GLU A 73 2.24 -3.95 3.64
CA GLU A 73 1.10 -3.62 2.76
C GLU A 73 0.08 -4.77 2.71
N LEU A 74 0.55 -6.01 2.50
CA LEU A 74 -0.31 -7.20 2.49
C LEU A 74 -0.98 -7.47 3.83
N VAL A 75 -0.27 -7.27 4.96
CA VAL A 75 -0.87 -7.35 6.30
C VAL A 75 -2.02 -6.35 6.40
N CYS A 76 -1.80 -5.10 6.03
CA CYS A 76 -2.83 -4.06 6.10
C CYS A 76 -4.04 -4.38 5.21
N LEU A 77 -3.82 -4.88 3.99
CA LEU A 77 -4.91 -5.29 3.09
C LEU A 77 -5.75 -6.44 3.67
N ASN A 78 -5.12 -7.40 4.37
CA ASN A 78 -5.84 -8.49 5.05
C ASN A 78 -6.60 -8.00 6.30
N HIS A 79 -6.12 -6.93 6.95
CA HIS A 79 -6.74 -6.32 8.13
C HIS A 79 -7.66 -5.13 7.81
N HIS A 80 -8.21 -5.09 6.59
CA HIS A 80 -9.06 -3.99 6.13
C HIS A 80 -10.32 -3.79 7.00
N LYS A 81 -10.77 -4.82 7.74
CA LYS A 81 -11.88 -4.69 8.69
C LYS A 81 -11.46 -3.93 9.95
N GLN A 82 -10.30 -4.27 10.49
CA GLN A 82 -9.71 -3.61 11.66
C GLN A 82 -9.35 -2.16 11.36
N ILE A 83 -8.80 -1.87 10.17
CA ILE A 83 -8.59 -0.49 9.69
C ILE A 83 -9.89 0.32 9.75
N LYS A 84 -11.01 -0.25 9.27
CA LYS A 84 -12.32 0.43 9.35
C LYS A 84 -12.82 0.59 10.79
N GLY A 85 -12.53 -0.37 11.66
CA GLY A 85 -12.83 -0.28 13.10
C GLY A 85 -12.09 0.88 13.75
N ALA A 86 -10.77 0.94 13.57
CA ALA A 86 -9.90 1.99 14.11
C ALA A 86 -10.29 3.39 13.61
N LEU A 87 -10.72 3.50 12.35
CA LEU A 87 -11.22 4.75 11.77
C LEU A 87 -12.63 5.14 12.26
N GLY A 88 -13.29 4.30 13.06
CA GLY A 88 -14.66 4.54 13.54
C GLY A 88 -15.72 4.44 12.43
N ILE A 89 -15.44 3.76 11.32
CA ILE A 89 -16.30 3.68 10.13
C ILE A 89 -16.84 2.26 9.87
N ALA A 90 -16.75 1.34 10.84
CA ALA A 90 -17.23 -0.03 10.69
C ALA A 90 -18.73 -0.13 10.35
N GLY A 91 -19.55 0.82 10.85
CA GLY A 91 -20.99 0.89 10.56
C GLY A 91 -21.35 1.65 9.28
N VAL A 92 -20.38 2.25 8.58
CA VAL A 92 -20.60 3.01 7.35
C VAL A 92 -20.47 2.08 6.14
N GLY A 93 -21.35 2.24 5.14
CA GLY A 93 -21.18 1.55 3.86
C GLY A 93 -19.87 1.96 3.20
N THR A 94 -18.96 1.02 2.97
CA THR A 94 -17.64 1.27 2.37
C THR A 94 -17.38 0.38 1.16
N ALA A 95 -16.77 0.93 0.11
CA ALA A 95 -16.10 0.17 -0.94
C ALA A 95 -14.58 0.27 -0.76
N ILE A 96 -13.88 -0.84 -0.99
CA ILE A 96 -12.43 -0.94 -0.83
C ILE A 96 -11.79 -1.28 -2.16
N SER A 97 -10.71 -0.56 -2.51
CA SER A 97 -9.94 -0.81 -3.73
C SER A 97 -8.49 -0.38 -3.57
N THR A 98 -7.66 -0.70 -4.56
CA THR A 98 -6.29 -0.18 -4.70
C THR A 98 -6.22 0.65 -5.98
N TRP A 99 -5.27 1.59 -6.09
CA TRP A 99 -5.10 2.36 -7.32
C TRP A 99 -3.68 2.30 -7.84
N ARG A 100 -3.56 2.11 -9.15
CA ARG A 100 -2.30 2.25 -9.88
C ARG A 100 -2.58 2.94 -11.20
N SER A 101 -1.81 3.97 -11.50
CA SER A 101 -1.81 4.65 -12.81
C SER A 101 -0.43 4.49 -13.42
N THR A 102 -0.40 4.11 -14.69
CA THR A 102 0.80 4.23 -15.51
C THR A 102 1.09 5.71 -15.81
N ALA A 103 2.34 6.01 -16.12
CA ALA A 103 2.71 7.36 -16.56
C ALA A 103 2.16 7.62 -17.97
N ASP A 104 1.71 8.84 -18.22
CA ASP A 104 1.32 9.36 -19.53
C ASP A 104 2.26 10.54 -19.86
N PRO A 105 3.39 10.28 -20.55
CA PRO A 105 4.37 11.31 -20.88
C PRO A 105 3.81 12.42 -21.78
N GLU A 106 2.84 12.10 -22.65
CA GLU A 106 2.25 13.08 -23.56
C GLU A 106 1.43 14.13 -22.80
N LYS A 107 0.74 13.72 -21.74
CA LYS A 107 0.00 14.63 -20.86
C LYS A 107 0.81 15.13 -19.68
N GLY A 108 2.09 14.74 -19.57
CA GLY A 108 2.95 15.06 -18.43
C GLY A 108 2.44 14.50 -17.10
N ILE A 109 1.64 13.42 -17.12
CA ILE A 109 1.07 12.81 -15.92
C ILE A 109 2.02 11.70 -15.42
N PRO A 110 2.60 11.81 -14.21
CA PRO A 110 3.44 10.76 -13.68
C PRO A 110 2.60 9.55 -13.26
N GLY A 111 3.20 8.36 -13.34
CA GLY A 111 2.63 7.16 -12.76
C GLY A 111 2.59 7.25 -11.25
N PHE A 112 1.53 6.73 -10.63
CA PHE A 112 1.39 6.74 -9.18
C PHE A 112 0.56 5.56 -8.66
N GLN A 113 0.68 5.32 -7.37
CA GLN A 113 -0.02 4.26 -6.64
C GLN A 113 -0.66 4.84 -5.38
N ILE A 114 -1.80 4.29 -5.00
CA ILE A 114 -2.42 4.46 -3.68
C ILE A 114 -2.66 3.05 -3.13
N ASP A 115 -2.10 2.76 -1.96
CA ASP A 115 -2.02 1.41 -1.42
C ASP A 115 -3.41 0.84 -1.08
N LEU A 116 -4.27 1.69 -0.52
CA LEU A 116 -5.65 1.34 -0.19
C LEU A 116 -6.55 2.57 -0.31
N ILE A 117 -7.72 2.38 -0.91
CA ILE A 117 -8.79 3.37 -1.00
C ILE A 117 -9.98 2.83 -0.23
N ILE A 118 -10.51 3.65 0.68
CA ILE A 118 -11.76 3.38 1.37
C ILE A 118 -12.76 4.48 0.98
N GLU A 119 -13.65 4.14 0.07
CA GLU A 119 -14.72 5.03 -0.37
C GLU A 119 -15.95 4.82 0.52
N ARG A 120 -16.34 5.85 1.25
CA ARG A 120 -17.46 5.82 2.18
C ARG A 120 -18.75 6.32 1.52
N ALA A 121 -19.89 5.83 2.02
CA ALA A 121 -21.22 6.26 1.59
C ALA A 121 -21.50 7.74 1.93
N ASP A 122 -20.89 8.27 2.98
CA ASP A 122 -21.00 9.66 3.44
C ASP A 122 -20.10 10.65 2.67
N ARG A 123 -19.67 10.28 1.46
CA ARG A 123 -18.93 11.13 0.51
C ARG A 123 -17.51 11.52 0.95
N ILE A 124 -16.87 10.71 1.80
CA ILE A 124 -15.44 10.79 2.10
C ILE A 124 -14.70 9.62 1.44
N ILE A 125 -13.52 9.88 0.88
CA ILE A 125 -12.61 8.85 0.38
C ILE A 125 -11.30 8.97 1.16
N HIS A 126 -10.94 7.90 1.88
CA HIS A 126 -9.62 7.77 2.47
C HIS A 126 -8.64 7.26 1.42
N LEU A 127 -7.61 8.05 1.13
CA LEU A 127 -6.44 7.63 0.38
C LEU A 127 -5.41 7.17 1.40
N CYS A 128 -5.32 5.86 1.59
CA CYS A 128 -4.47 5.27 2.60
C CYS A 128 -3.06 5.05 2.04
N GLU A 129 -2.05 5.48 2.80
CA GLU A 129 -0.64 5.21 2.54
C GLU A 129 -0.13 4.25 3.62
N MET A 130 0.43 3.12 3.20
CA MET A 130 0.96 2.10 4.10
C MET A 130 2.47 2.30 4.21
N LYS A 131 2.98 2.40 5.45
CA LYS A 131 4.42 2.53 5.72
C LYS A 131 4.84 1.67 6.89
N PHE A 132 5.72 0.71 6.59
CA PHE A 132 6.46 0.01 7.62
C PHE A 132 7.61 0.87 8.12
N SER A 133 7.78 0.93 9.44
CA SER A 133 8.87 1.64 10.11
C SER A 133 9.20 0.95 11.43
N THR A 134 10.46 0.98 11.86
CA THR A 134 10.86 0.46 13.20
C THR A 134 10.52 1.43 14.32
N ASP A 135 10.19 2.67 13.97
CA ASP A 135 9.82 3.77 14.86
C ASP A 135 8.64 4.55 14.27
N GLN A 136 8.24 5.66 14.89
CA GLN A 136 7.26 6.57 14.29
C GLN A 136 7.71 7.02 12.89
N TYR A 137 6.79 7.05 11.93
CA TYR A 137 7.12 7.41 10.56
C TYR A 137 7.24 8.93 10.39
N GLY A 138 8.42 9.41 9.99
CA GLY A 138 8.67 10.81 9.69
C GLY A 138 8.31 11.17 8.25
N ILE A 139 7.33 12.05 8.06
CA ILE A 139 6.99 12.59 6.72
C ILE A 139 8.01 13.68 6.37
N THR A 140 8.73 13.49 5.26
CA THR A 140 9.63 14.52 4.71
C THR A 140 8.87 15.55 3.86
N ASP A 141 9.44 16.74 3.69
CA ASP A 141 8.86 17.80 2.84
C ASP A 141 8.61 17.32 1.39
N SER A 142 9.57 16.60 0.82
CA SER A 142 9.44 16.05 -0.54
C SER A 142 8.35 14.99 -0.62
N TYR A 143 8.13 14.24 0.45
CA TYR A 143 7.11 13.20 0.48
C TYR A 143 5.72 13.78 0.71
N GLU A 144 5.57 14.82 1.53
CA GLU A 144 4.31 15.57 1.65
C GLU A 144 3.86 16.11 0.29
N LYS A 145 4.77 16.71 -0.49
CA LYS A 145 4.48 17.19 -1.85
C LYS A 145 3.95 16.08 -2.75
N LYS A 146 4.56 14.89 -2.70
CA LYS A 146 4.10 13.70 -3.43
C LYS A 146 2.70 13.26 -3.02
N LEU A 147 2.36 13.30 -1.73
CA LEU A 147 1.01 12.97 -1.26
C LEU A 147 -0.04 13.94 -1.82
N ARG A 148 0.26 15.25 -1.81
CA ARG A 148 -0.62 16.28 -2.39
C ARG A 148 -0.80 16.10 -3.90
N GLU A 149 0.28 15.83 -4.61
CA GLU A 149 0.29 15.54 -6.04
C GLU A 149 -0.58 14.32 -6.36
N ARG A 150 -0.37 13.19 -5.67
CA ARG A 150 -1.17 11.96 -5.84
C ARG A 150 -2.66 12.20 -5.59
N MET A 151 -3.00 12.95 -4.54
CA MET A 151 -4.38 13.30 -4.24
C MET A 151 -5.01 14.13 -5.38
N GLY A 152 -4.26 15.09 -5.94
CA GLY A 152 -4.68 15.88 -7.10
C GLY A 152 -4.88 15.02 -8.36
N LEU A 153 -3.90 14.17 -8.68
CA LEU A 153 -3.96 13.25 -9.82
C LEU A 153 -5.13 12.28 -9.70
N PHE A 154 -5.36 11.72 -8.51
CA PHE A 154 -6.51 10.85 -8.25
C PHE A 154 -7.84 11.56 -8.48
N ARG A 155 -7.97 12.81 -7.99
CA ARG A 155 -9.16 13.63 -8.22
C ARG A 155 -9.39 13.88 -9.71
N MET A 156 -8.33 14.21 -10.46
CA MET A 156 -8.41 14.45 -11.90
C MET A 156 -8.82 13.18 -12.67
N ALA A 157 -8.18 12.05 -12.37
CA ALA A 157 -8.42 10.78 -13.04
C ALA A 157 -9.86 10.28 -12.84
N THR A 158 -10.38 10.40 -11.62
CA THR A 158 -11.71 9.87 -11.27
C THR A 158 -12.84 10.89 -11.48
N LYS A 159 -12.52 12.18 -11.65
CA LYS A 159 -13.50 13.30 -11.69
C LYS A 159 -14.47 13.30 -10.51
N ASN A 160 -14.10 12.68 -9.39
CA ASN A 160 -14.98 12.55 -8.24
C ASN A 160 -15.11 13.89 -7.49
N LYS A 161 -16.29 14.15 -6.93
CA LYS A 161 -16.60 15.33 -6.12
C LYS A 161 -16.64 15.03 -4.61
N LYS A 162 -16.07 13.90 -4.19
CA LYS A 162 -16.03 13.48 -2.78
C LYS A 162 -14.85 14.14 -2.08
N SER A 163 -14.95 14.28 -0.76
CA SER A 163 -13.85 14.79 0.05
C SER A 163 -12.74 13.74 0.09
N LEU A 164 -11.52 14.12 -0.27
CA LEU A 164 -10.35 13.24 -0.21
C LEU A 164 -9.59 13.55 1.06
N VAL A 165 -9.26 12.51 1.82
CA VAL A 165 -8.47 12.61 3.05
C VAL A 165 -7.32 11.61 3.00
N ILE A 166 -6.15 12.00 3.51
CA ILE A 166 -4.98 11.11 3.56
C ILE A 166 -4.98 10.39 4.90
N THR A 167 -4.89 9.08 4.86
CA THR A 167 -4.80 8.22 6.04
C THR A 167 -3.49 7.46 6.03
N PHE A 168 -2.79 7.45 7.14
CA PHE A 168 -1.58 6.64 7.27
C PHE A 168 -1.91 5.35 7.99
N VAL A 169 -1.45 4.22 7.45
CA VAL A 169 -1.42 2.95 8.17
C VAL A 169 0.05 2.62 8.40
N THR A 170 0.51 2.70 9.65
CA THR A 170 1.92 2.50 10.01
C THR A 170 2.07 1.64 11.24
N THR A 171 3.29 1.25 11.57
CA THR A 171 3.59 0.46 12.77
C THR A 171 3.33 1.25 14.06
N TYR A 172 3.98 2.41 14.19
CA TYR A 172 4.02 3.18 15.44
C TYR A 172 3.41 4.59 15.32
N GLY A 173 2.61 4.84 14.28
CA GLY A 173 2.03 6.15 13.98
C GLY A 173 2.99 7.08 13.20
N VAL A 174 2.56 8.33 13.01
CA VAL A 174 3.31 9.38 12.30
C VAL A 174 3.88 10.38 13.31
N VAL A 175 5.15 10.73 13.12
CA VAL A 175 5.87 11.73 13.94
C VAL A 175 5.10 13.06 13.94
N GLY A 176 4.99 13.69 15.11
CA GLY A 176 4.39 15.01 15.25
C GLY A 176 5.15 16.12 14.50
N GLY A 177 4.53 17.29 14.38
CA GLY A 177 5.18 18.48 13.84
C GLY A 177 4.62 18.94 12.49
N LYS A 178 5.44 19.70 11.74
CA LYS A 178 5.02 20.50 10.57
C LYS A 178 4.25 19.69 9.52
N HIS A 179 4.74 18.49 9.21
CA HIS A 179 4.22 17.68 8.11
C HIS A 179 3.04 16.77 8.54
N LYS A 180 2.71 16.66 9.84
CA LYS A 180 1.59 15.84 10.32
C LYS A 180 0.22 16.40 9.91
N SER A 181 0.14 17.70 9.62
CA SER A 181 -1.11 18.38 9.24
C SER A 181 -1.78 17.84 7.96
N ILE A 182 -1.03 17.15 7.09
CA ILE A 182 -1.60 16.50 5.91
C ILE A 182 -2.34 15.19 6.25
N VAL A 183 -2.01 14.58 7.40
CA VAL A 183 -2.57 13.30 7.85
C VAL A 183 -3.88 13.57 8.56
N HIS A 184 -4.98 13.18 7.94
CA HIS A 184 -6.31 13.30 8.53
C HIS A 184 -6.53 12.29 9.65
N SER A 185 -6.04 11.07 9.46
CA SER A 185 -6.20 9.96 10.40
C SER A 185 -5.01 9.01 10.28
N GLU A 186 -4.67 8.34 11.37
CA GLU A 186 -3.65 7.29 11.41
C GLU A 186 -4.23 6.02 12.02
N VAL A 187 -3.77 4.87 11.53
CA VAL A 187 -4.04 3.54 12.06
C VAL A 187 -2.69 2.90 12.34
N THR A 188 -2.53 2.37 13.54
CA THR A 188 -1.28 1.75 14.00
C THR A 188 -1.31 0.23 13.82
N MET A 189 -0.18 -0.44 14.02
CA MET A 189 -0.15 -1.91 13.97
C MET A 189 -1.01 -2.53 15.08
N ASP A 190 -1.04 -1.94 16.27
CA ASP A 190 -1.88 -2.44 17.37
C ASP A 190 -3.36 -2.50 16.97
N ASP A 191 -3.83 -1.48 16.26
CA ASP A 191 -5.19 -1.43 15.73
C ASP A 191 -5.49 -2.57 14.74
N LEU A 192 -4.50 -3.00 13.95
CA LEU A 192 -4.66 -4.09 12.99
C LEU A 192 -4.91 -5.44 13.68
N PHE A 193 -4.42 -5.63 14.90
CA PHE A 193 -4.48 -6.91 15.62
C PHE A 193 -5.43 -6.88 16.84
N GLN A 194 -6.34 -5.90 16.90
CA GLN A 194 -7.44 -5.92 17.87
C GLN A 194 -8.42 -7.05 17.55
N ALA A 195 -8.83 -7.78 18.60
CA ALA A 195 -9.72 -8.95 18.55
C ALA A 195 -11.20 -8.56 18.40
#